data_AF-A0ABD3D331-F1
#
_entry.id   AF-A0ABD3D331-F1
#
_cell.length_a   1.000
_cell.length_b   1.000
_cell.length_c   1.000
_cell.angle_alpha   90.00
_cell.angle_beta   90.00
_cell.angle_gamma   90.00
#
_symmetry.space_group_name_H-M   'P 1'
#
loop_
_entity.id
_entity.type
_entity.pdbx_description
1 polymer ?
#
loop_
_entity_poly.entity_id
_entity_poly.type
_entity_poly.pdbx_seq_one_letter_code
_entity_poly.pdbx_strand_id
1 'polypeptide(L)'
;MGSSRRHSVNRPPTPEVHDEDDDHRAKEPTLLDIVNIKLTESGEKERLMELVRESLADCGWKDEMRALCRAFVTKNGRENVTVDDLISAITPKGRATIPDSVKAELLQRIRSFLVSIAH
;
A
#
# COMPACT_ATOMS: atom_id res chain seq x y z
N MET A 1 57.64 24.32 37.49
CA MET A 1 58.11 23.30 36.53
C MET A 1 57.29 23.45 35.26
N GLY A 2 57.92 23.67 34.12
CA GLY A 2 57.23 23.82 32.84
C GLY A 2 58.23 23.58 31.71
N SER A 3 58.41 22.30 31.36
CA SER A 3 59.37 21.83 30.37
C SER A 3 58.81 21.83 28.96
N SER A 4 59.72 22.17 28.05
CA SER A 4 59.93 21.64 26.69
C SER A 4 58.84 21.67 25.63
N ARG A 5 59.21 22.43 24.59
CA ARG A 5 58.78 22.36 23.19
C ARG A 5 58.75 20.92 22.65
N ARG A 6 57.76 20.62 21.81
CA ARG A 6 57.91 19.72 20.66
C ARG A 6 57.19 20.30 19.45
N HIS A 7 57.93 20.44 18.35
CA HIS A 7 57.40 20.71 17.02
C HIS A 7 56.72 19.43 16.49
N SER A 8 55.58 19.57 15.82
CA SER A 8 55.01 18.52 14.99
C SER A 8 54.45 19.11 13.70
N VAL A 9 54.59 18.32 12.65
CA VAL A 9 54.62 18.65 11.22
C VAL A 9 53.24 19.05 10.69
N ASN A 10 53.18 20.12 9.89
CA ASN A 10 52.00 20.45 9.08
C ASN A 10 51.81 19.39 8.00
N ARG A 11 50.85 18.46 8.20
CA ARG A 11 50.36 17.56 7.16
C ARG A 11 49.21 18.26 6.43
N PRO A 12 49.25 18.43 5.09
CA PRO A 12 48.15 19.05 4.35
C PRO A 12 46.89 18.17 4.44
N PRO A 13 45.68 18.75 4.40
CA PRO A 13 44.46 17.97 4.43
C PRO A 13 44.36 17.19 3.12
N THR A 14 44.35 15.86 3.23
CA THR A 14 43.85 15.01 2.15
C THR A 14 42.36 15.31 1.99
N PRO A 15 41.84 15.50 0.76
CA PRO A 15 40.42 15.68 0.54
C PRO A 15 39.69 14.46 1.09
N GLU A 16 38.76 14.71 2.02
CA GLU A 16 37.83 13.69 2.51
C GLU A 16 37.07 13.17 1.31
N VAL A 17 37.33 11.91 0.97
CA VAL A 17 36.42 11.15 0.14
C VAL A 17 35.08 11.19 0.87
N HIS A 18 34.10 11.86 0.28
CA HIS A 18 32.71 11.56 0.62
C HIS A 18 32.56 10.07 0.33
N ASP A 19 32.42 9.28 1.39
CA ASP A 19 31.95 7.91 1.30
C ASP A 19 30.54 7.97 0.69
N GLU A 20 30.45 7.95 -0.64
CA GLU A 20 29.22 7.69 -1.40
C GLU A 20 28.88 6.19 -1.35
N ASP A 21 29.02 5.59 -0.17
CA ASP A 21 28.57 4.23 0.14
C ASP A 21 27.17 4.29 0.78
N ASP A 22 26.19 4.87 0.08
CA ASP A 22 24.76 4.85 0.46
C ASP A 22 23.89 4.29 -0.67
N ASP A 23 24.21 3.08 -1.16
CA ASP A 23 23.30 2.38 -2.09
C ASP A 23 23.23 0.85 -1.87
N HIS A 24 23.40 0.31 -0.66
CA HIS A 24 23.09 -1.13 -0.41
C HIS A 24 22.64 -1.47 1.02
N ARG A 25 22.07 -0.52 1.79
CA ARG A 25 21.40 -0.90 3.05
C ARG A 25 20.01 -1.44 2.71
N ALA A 26 19.92 -2.74 2.45
CA ALA A 26 18.65 -3.45 2.37
C ALA A 26 17.81 -3.08 3.61
N LYS A 27 16.74 -2.30 3.40
CA LYS A 27 15.87 -1.85 4.48
C LYS A 27 15.27 -3.09 5.13
N GLU A 28 15.47 -3.26 6.43
CA GLU A 28 14.81 -4.34 7.16
C GLU A 28 13.30 -4.27 6.89
N PRO A 29 12.65 -5.40 6.54
CA PRO A 29 11.24 -5.40 6.21
C PRO A 29 10.45 -4.95 7.45
N THR A 30 9.53 -4.01 7.24
CA THR A 30 8.67 -3.55 8.33
C THR A 30 7.70 -4.67 8.72
N LEU A 31 7.08 -4.55 9.91
CA LEU A 31 6.03 -5.49 10.31
C LEU A 31 4.88 -5.57 9.29
N LEU A 32 4.56 -4.45 8.63
CA LEU A 32 3.55 -4.41 7.56
C LEU A 32 4.01 -5.22 6.33
N ASP A 33 5.29 -5.12 5.96
CA ASP A 33 5.86 -5.90 4.85
C ASP A 33 5.83 -7.40 5.17
N ILE A 34 6.20 -7.78 6.40
CA ILE A 34 6.16 -9.17 6.86
C ILE A 34 4.74 -9.73 6.81
N VAL A 35 3.74 -8.97 7.29
CA VAL A 35 2.32 -9.37 7.22
C VAL A 35 1.87 -9.53 5.77
N ASN A 36 2.20 -8.58 4.89
CA ASN A 36 1.83 -8.65 3.47
C ASN A 36 2.48 -9.84 2.75
N ILE A 37 3.74 -10.16 3.06
CA ILE A 37 4.44 -11.35 2.58
C ILE A 37 3.68 -12.60 3.02
N LYS A 38 3.39 -12.75 4.32
CA LYS A 38 2.67 -13.92 4.84
C LYS A 38 1.26 -14.09 4.24
N LEU A 39 0.52 -13.00 4.08
CA LEU A 39 -0.79 -13.02 3.42
C LEU A 39 -0.69 -13.48 1.96
N THR A 40 0.35 -13.08 1.25
CA THR A 40 0.57 -13.44 -0.16
C THR A 40 1.04 -14.90 -0.30
N GLU A 41 2.08 -15.30 0.45
CA GLU A 41 2.65 -16.66 0.36
C GLU A 41 1.68 -17.76 0.80
N SER A 42 0.80 -17.47 1.76
CA SER A 42 -0.24 -18.41 2.21
C SER A 42 -1.47 -18.48 1.29
N GLY A 43 -1.54 -17.63 0.27
CA GLY A 43 -2.71 -17.45 -0.58
C GLY A 43 -3.92 -16.82 0.15
N GLU A 44 -3.74 -16.33 1.38
CA GLU A 44 -4.82 -15.71 2.14
C GLU A 44 -5.27 -14.40 1.51
N LYS A 45 -4.33 -13.64 0.94
CA LYS A 45 -4.65 -12.41 0.19
C LYS A 45 -5.67 -12.66 -0.92
N GLU A 46 -5.50 -13.73 -1.69
CA GLU A 46 -6.41 -14.12 -2.76
C GLU A 46 -7.79 -14.53 -2.23
N ARG A 47 -7.83 -15.29 -1.13
CA ARG A 47 -9.08 -15.65 -0.44
C ARG A 47 -9.83 -14.42 0.09
N LEU A 48 -9.11 -13.46 0.68
CA LEU A 48 -9.68 -12.20 1.17
C LEU A 48 -10.18 -11.32 0.01
N MET A 49 -9.44 -11.27 -1.11
CA MET A 49 -9.89 -10.57 -2.31
C MET A 49 -11.19 -11.17 -2.86
N GLU A 50 -11.30 -12.50 -2.89
CA GLU A 50 -12.50 -13.17 -3.37
C GLU A 50 -13.69 -12.94 -2.43
N LEU A 51 -13.48 -13.07 -1.12
CA LEU A 51 -14.50 -12.75 -0.11
C LEU A 51 -15.08 -11.36 -0.31
N VAL A 52 -14.23 -10.35 -0.53
CA VAL A 52 -14.69 -8.97 -0.77
C VAL A 52 -15.46 -8.87 -2.09
N ARG A 53 -15.01 -9.54 -3.16
CA ARG A 53 -15.72 -9.52 -4.46
C ARG A 53 -17.12 -10.13 -4.34
N GLU A 54 -17.24 -11.27 -3.68
CA GLU A 54 -18.51 -11.96 -3.43
C GLU A 54 -19.42 -11.10 -2.55
N SER A 55 -18.92 -10.61 -1.41
CA SER A 55 -19.69 -9.78 -0.49
C SER A 55 -20.21 -8.50 -1.16
N LEU A 56 -19.40 -7.85 -2.01
CA LEU A 56 -19.82 -6.65 -2.75
C LEU A 56 -20.79 -6.96 -3.90
N ALA A 57 -20.79 -8.18 -4.43
CA ALA A 57 -21.80 -8.62 -5.37
C ALA A 57 -23.13 -8.90 -4.64
N ASP A 58 -23.08 -9.64 -3.55
CA ASP A 58 -24.25 -10.10 -2.80
C ASP A 58 -25.01 -8.94 -2.12
N CYS A 59 -24.31 -7.93 -1.61
CA CYS A 59 -24.96 -6.74 -1.08
C CYS A 59 -25.41 -5.73 -2.15
N GLY A 60 -25.25 -6.06 -3.44
CA GLY A 60 -25.70 -5.24 -4.57
C GLY A 60 -24.79 -4.07 -4.94
N TRP A 61 -23.70 -3.84 -4.21
CA TRP A 61 -22.75 -2.74 -4.48
C TRP A 61 -22.18 -2.79 -5.90
N LYS A 62 -21.85 -3.98 -6.40
CA LYS A 62 -21.33 -4.17 -7.77
C LYS A 62 -22.32 -3.66 -8.83
N ASP A 63 -23.61 -3.88 -8.63
CA ASP A 63 -24.65 -3.46 -9.56
C ASP A 63 -24.97 -1.98 -9.45
N GLU A 64 -24.88 -1.41 -8.25
CA GLU A 64 -24.91 0.03 -8.04
C GLU A 64 -23.77 0.72 -8.79
N MET A 65 -22.53 0.23 -8.68
CA MET A 65 -21.39 0.81 -9.41
C MET A 65 -21.59 0.74 -10.91
N ARG A 66 -22.10 -0.38 -11.44
CA ARG A 66 -22.45 -0.50 -12.85
C ARG A 66 -23.54 0.48 -13.27
N ALA A 67 -24.54 0.72 -12.42
CA ALA A 67 -25.60 1.69 -12.68
C ALA A 67 -25.05 3.13 -12.73
N LEU A 68 -24.16 3.48 -11.80
CA LEU A 68 -23.49 4.79 -11.80
C LEU A 68 -22.63 4.99 -13.05
N CYS A 69 -21.89 3.95 -13.49
CA CYS A 69 -21.14 4.01 -14.73
C CYS A 69 -22.05 4.27 -15.94
N ARG A 70 -23.15 3.52 -16.06
CA ARG A 70 -24.13 3.71 -17.15
C ARG A 70 -24.72 5.12 -17.13
N ALA A 71 -25.14 5.60 -15.96
CA ALA A 71 -25.70 6.94 -15.81
C ALA A 71 -24.68 8.04 -16.21
N PHE A 72 -23.41 7.86 -15.87
CA PHE A 72 -22.34 8.78 -16.26
C PHE A 72 -22.16 8.81 -17.79
N VAL A 73 -22.10 7.65 -18.45
CA VAL A 73 -21.97 7.57 -19.91
C VAL A 73 -23.21 8.14 -20.61
N THR A 74 -24.41 7.83 -20.13
CA THR A 74 -25.66 8.37 -20.69
C THR A 74 -25.74 9.89 -20.57
N LYS A 75 -25.28 10.46 -19.44
CA LYS A 75 -25.32 11.91 -19.20
C LYS A 75 -24.34 12.69 -20.08
N ASN A 76 -23.14 12.16 -20.31
CA ASN A 76 -22.07 12.87 -21.02
C ASN A 76 -21.99 12.52 -22.51
N GLY A 77 -22.65 11.44 -22.94
CA GLY A 77 -22.58 10.91 -24.30
C GLY A 77 -21.40 9.96 -24.47
N ARG A 78 -21.64 8.81 -25.13
CA ARG A 78 -20.64 7.74 -25.26
C ARG A 78 -19.35 8.18 -25.95
N GLU A 79 -19.44 9.09 -26.91
CA GLU A 79 -18.28 9.58 -27.67
C GLU A 79 -17.40 10.56 -26.87
N ASN A 80 -17.91 11.08 -25.75
CA ASN A 80 -17.24 12.10 -24.93
C ASN A 80 -16.68 11.54 -23.61
N VAL A 81 -16.70 10.22 -23.40
CA VAL A 81 -16.29 9.59 -22.13
C VAL A 81 -15.14 8.62 -22.36
N THR A 82 -14.03 8.86 -21.67
CA THR A 82 -12.92 7.90 -21.59
C THR A 82 -13.07 6.98 -20.38
N VAL A 83 -12.28 5.90 -20.35
CA VAL A 83 -12.21 5.01 -19.18
C VAL A 83 -11.68 5.77 -17.96
N ASP A 84 -10.71 6.65 -18.15
CA ASP A 84 -10.11 7.42 -17.06
C ASP A 84 -11.13 8.41 -16.44
N ASP A 85 -11.98 9.03 -17.26
CA ASP A 85 -13.08 9.88 -16.77
C ASP A 85 -14.04 9.07 -15.89
N LEU A 86 -14.35 7.84 -16.32
CA LEU A 86 -15.21 6.93 -15.57
C LEU A 86 -14.56 6.51 -14.24
N ILE A 87 -13.27 6.16 -14.26
CA ILE A 87 -12.52 5.81 -13.05
C ILE A 87 -12.51 7.00 -12.09
N SER A 88 -12.19 8.19 -12.57
CA SER A 88 -12.13 9.42 -11.78
C SER A 88 -13.49 9.75 -11.15
N ALA A 89 -14.58 9.62 -11.90
CA ALA A 89 -15.92 9.94 -11.43
C ALA A 89 -16.51 8.89 -10.47
N ILE A 90 -16.21 7.60 -10.69
CA ILE A 90 -16.88 6.49 -9.99
C ILE A 90 -16.08 6.00 -8.79
N THR A 91 -14.74 5.98 -8.85
CA THR A 91 -13.88 5.45 -7.75
C THR A 91 -14.15 6.11 -6.39
N PRO A 92 -14.31 7.45 -6.27
CA PRO A 92 -14.61 8.07 -4.98
C PRO A 92 -15.95 7.59 -4.39
N LYS A 93 -16.98 7.46 -5.24
CA LYS A 93 -18.30 6.95 -4.84
C LYS A 93 -18.22 5.49 -4.42
N GLY A 94 -17.51 4.68 -5.19
CA GLY A 94 -17.28 3.29 -4.88
C GLY A 94 -16.65 3.11 -3.52
N ARG A 95 -15.56 3.83 -3.22
CA ARG A 95 -14.89 3.77 -1.91
C ARG A 95 -15.77 4.23 -0.75
N ALA A 96 -16.57 5.28 -0.95
CA ALA A 96 -17.44 5.83 0.09
C ALA A 96 -18.66 4.95 0.41
N THR A 97 -19.13 4.15 -0.56
CA THR A 97 -20.36 3.33 -0.44
C THR A 97 -20.09 1.89 0.01
N ILE A 98 -18.83 1.50 0.21
CA ILE A 98 -18.51 0.17 0.75
C ILE A 98 -19.16 0.02 2.13
N PRO A 99 -20.05 -0.97 2.33
CA PRO A 99 -20.70 -1.19 3.62
C PRO A 99 -19.69 -1.51 4.72
N ASP A 100 -19.93 -1.00 5.93
CA ASP A 100 -19.05 -1.25 7.08
C ASP A 100 -19.06 -2.72 7.51
N SER A 101 -20.14 -3.45 7.22
CA SER A 101 -20.21 -4.91 7.43
C SER A 101 -19.14 -5.65 6.64
N VAL A 102 -18.93 -5.30 5.36
CA VAL A 102 -17.90 -5.92 4.50
C VAL A 102 -16.51 -5.60 5.03
N LYS A 103 -16.27 -4.36 5.45
CA LYS A 103 -14.98 -3.95 6.06
C LYS A 103 -14.72 -4.69 7.37
N ALA A 104 -15.76 -4.83 8.20
CA ALA A 104 -15.68 -5.52 9.48
C ALA A 104 -15.38 -7.02 9.28
N GLU A 105 -16.03 -7.68 8.33
CA GLU A 105 -15.76 -9.07 8.00
C GLU A 105 -14.32 -9.27 7.48
N LEU A 106 -13.88 -8.43 6.54
CA LEU A 106 -12.50 -8.46 6.02
C LEU A 106 -11.49 -8.31 7.16
N LEU A 107 -11.69 -7.32 8.04
CA LEU A 107 -10.80 -7.08 9.18
C LEU A 107 -10.79 -8.26 10.15
N GLN A 108 -11.94 -8.88 10.39
CA GLN A 108 -12.04 -10.06 11.26
C GLN A 108 -11.28 -11.25 10.68
N ARG A 109 -11.34 -11.46 9.36
CA ARG A 109 -10.60 -12.53 8.67
C ARG A 109 -9.09 -12.29 8.74
N ILE A 110 -8.64 -11.06 8.52
CA ILE A 110 -7.23 -10.68 8.69
C ILE A 110 -6.75 -10.96 10.12
N ARG A 111 -7.51 -10.54 11.15
CA ARG A 111 -7.18 -10.83 12.54
C ARG A 111 -7.10 -12.32 12.83
N SER A 112 -8.05 -13.10 12.32
CA SER A 112 -8.09 -14.55 12.49
C SER A 112 -6.87 -15.22 11.85
N PHE A 113 -6.48 -14.77 10.65
CA PHE A 113 -5.26 -15.22 9.99
C PHE A 113 -4.01 -14.91 10.82
N LEU A 114 -3.89 -13.68 11.33
CA LEU A 114 -2.74 -13.28 12.16
C LEU A 114 -2.62 -14.13 13.44
N VAL A 115 -3.73 -14.48 14.07
CA VAL A 115 -3.75 -15.41 15.22
C VAL A 115 -3.31 -16.81 14.78
N SER A 116 -3.77 -17.29 13.62
CA SER A 116 -3.44 -18.63 13.13
C SER A 116 -1.97 -18.85 12.81
N ILE A 117 -1.23 -17.80 12.44
CA ILE A 117 0.21 -17.87 12.13
C ILE A 117 1.11 -17.57 13.33
N ALA A 118 0.52 -17.16 14.47
CA ALA A 118 1.25 -16.90 15.72
C ALA A 118 1.39 -18.14 16.61
N HIS A 119 0.80 -19.26 16.21
CA HIS A 119 0.89 -20.58 16.83
C HIS A 119 1.75 -21.52 15.96
#